data_AF-A0AAJ7WIZ7-F1
#
_entry.id   AF-A0AAJ7WIZ7-F1
#
_cell.length_a   1.000
_cell.length_b   1.000
_cell.length_c   1.000
_cell.angle_alpha   90.00
_cell.angle_beta   90.00
_cell.angle_gamma   90.00
#
_symmetry.space_group_name_H-M   'P 1'
#
loop_
_entity.id
_entity.type
_entity.pdbx_description
1 polymer ?
#
loop_
_entity_poly.entity_id
_entity_poly.type
_entity_poly.pdbx_seq_one_letter_code
_entity_poly.pdbx_strand_id
1 'polypeptide(L)'
;MTSLLCESGTVFMDGTFKVVPQLFTQLYTLHCFYKGQMFPMLDFEVAALRAIQHEFPLSGIKGCNFHYNQCLWRKVQASGLVPYYSDPLVKRLIRSCSALSLVPLDRMDDAWLAIDADSPPTDHPAYERVETFKDYFIQTWLENPDVFPRSMWNHFGNFGARTTNHVEAWHSALSRTVRKDHVNIFELINFLKKQEDKGEADRLLLRAGQPPPKLSTKYKVLNDRLIRLTGELETGVKTLIEYIHSVGYNLNNN
;
A
#
# COMPACT_ATOMS: atom_id res chain seq x y z
N MET A 1 -5.11 -23.44 -3.09
CA MET A 1 -4.51 -22.29 -2.37
C MET A 1 -3.03 -22.11 -2.67
N THR A 2 -2.16 -23.09 -2.43
CA THR A 2 -0.70 -23.00 -2.66
C THR A 2 -0.28 -22.71 -4.11
N SER A 3 -0.97 -23.24 -5.11
CA SER A 3 -0.63 -23.00 -6.53
C SER A 3 -0.75 -21.52 -6.95
N LEU A 4 -1.65 -20.75 -6.33
CA LEU A 4 -1.89 -19.36 -6.69
C LEU A 4 -0.78 -18.43 -6.14
N LEU A 5 -0.23 -18.77 -4.98
CA LEU A 5 0.95 -18.09 -4.43
C LEU A 5 2.17 -18.34 -5.33
N CYS A 6 2.36 -19.57 -5.81
CA CYS A 6 3.43 -19.90 -6.76
C CYS A 6 3.31 -19.13 -8.09
N GLU A 7 2.09 -18.89 -8.56
CA GLU A 7 1.82 -18.21 -9.82
C GLU A 7 1.78 -16.68 -9.69
N SER A 8 1.83 -16.14 -8.46
CA SER A 8 1.75 -14.70 -8.18
C SER A 8 3.14 -14.12 -7.94
N GLY A 9 3.52 -13.12 -8.74
CA GLY A 9 4.79 -12.41 -8.56
C GLY A 9 4.82 -11.50 -7.32
N THR A 10 3.67 -11.16 -6.74
CA THR A 10 3.56 -10.22 -5.62
C THR A 10 2.43 -10.61 -4.68
N VAL A 11 2.75 -10.66 -3.38
CA VAL A 11 1.79 -10.90 -2.30
C VAL A 11 1.64 -9.62 -1.49
N PHE A 12 0.40 -9.17 -1.29
CA PHE A 12 0.02 -8.05 -0.44
C PHE A 12 -0.49 -8.58 0.89
N MET A 13 -0.34 -7.78 1.95
CA MET A 13 -0.72 -8.17 3.30
C MET A 13 -1.50 -7.07 3.98
N ASP A 14 -2.55 -7.45 4.70
CA ASP A 14 -3.40 -6.55 5.48
C ASP A 14 -3.96 -7.27 6.71
N GLY A 15 -4.32 -6.54 7.76
CA GLY A 15 -4.94 -7.11 8.94
C GLY A 15 -6.09 -6.25 9.47
N THR A 16 -7.25 -6.87 9.72
CA THR A 16 -8.43 -6.19 10.26
C THR A 16 -8.75 -6.62 11.69
N PHE A 17 -9.14 -5.66 12.52
CA PHE A 17 -9.56 -5.87 13.91
C PHE A 17 -11.09 -5.91 14.07
N LYS A 18 -11.84 -5.60 13.00
CA LYS A 18 -13.26 -5.23 13.11
C LYS A 18 -14.23 -6.39 13.00
N VAL A 19 -13.82 -7.54 12.45
CA VAL A 19 -14.70 -8.70 12.21
C VAL A 19 -13.97 -9.98 12.61
N VAL A 20 -13.55 -10.03 13.87
CA VAL A 20 -12.89 -11.20 14.45
C VAL A 20 -13.76 -11.77 15.58
N PRO A 21 -13.93 -13.11 15.67
CA PRO A 21 -14.49 -13.73 16.86
C PRO A 21 -13.67 -13.31 18.09
N GLN A 22 -14.31 -13.17 19.26
CA GLN A 22 -13.66 -12.68 20.48
C GLN A 22 -12.41 -13.49 20.93
N LEU A 23 -12.26 -14.71 20.43
CA LEU A 23 -11.10 -15.57 20.67
C LEU A 23 -9.85 -15.15 19.90
N PHE A 24 -9.97 -14.28 18.89
CA PHE A 24 -8.86 -13.82 18.03
C PHE A 24 -8.65 -12.31 18.18
N THR A 25 -7.39 -11.89 18.17
CA THR A 25 -7.00 -10.47 18.32
C THR A 25 -7.06 -9.70 17.01
N GLN A 26 -6.79 -10.34 15.87
CA GLN A 26 -6.79 -9.73 14.54
C GLN A 26 -7.01 -10.81 13.46
N LEU A 27 -7.70 -10.46 12.37
CA LEU A 27 -7.73 -11.26 11.14
C LEU A 27 -6.65 -10.75 10.20
N TYR A 28 -5.60 -11.53 9.98
CA TYR A 28 -4.64 -11.28 8.92
C TYR A 28 -5.17 -11.84 7.59
N THR A 29 -4.96 -11.08 6.52
CA THR A 29 -5.37 -11.44 5.16
C THR A 29 -4.19 -11.17 4.23
N LEU A 30 -3.79 -12.21 3.50
CA LEU A 30 -2.87 -12.10 2.38
C LEU A 30 -3.72 -11.84 1.14
N HIS A 31 -3.16 -11.19 0.14
CA HIS A 31 -3.84 -10.98 -1.13
C HIS A 31 -2.85 -11.18 -2.26
N CYS A 32 -3.19 -12.06 -3.20
CA CYS A 32 -2.34 -12.36 -4.34
C CYS A 32 -2.89 -11.67 -5.58
N PHE A 33 -2.00 -11.10 -6.39
CA PHE A 33 -2.39 -10.57 -7.69
C PHE A 33 -2.22 -11.66 -8.75
N TYR A 34 -3.31 -12.02 -9.45
CA TYR A 34 -3.33 -13.04 -10.48
C TYR A 34 -4.16 -12.58 -11.68
N LYS A 35 -3.55 -12.58 -12.87
CA LYS A 35 -4.16 -12.18 -14.16
C LYS A 35 -4.99 -10.87 -14.10
N GLY A 36 -4.47 -9.84 -13.42
CA GLY A 36 -5.12 -8.53 -13.34
C GLY A 36 -6.16 -8.40 -12.23
N GLN A 37 -6.39 -9.44 -11.43
CA GLN A 37 -7.34 -9.44 -10.31
C GLN A 37 -6.63 -9.76 -8.99
N MET A 38 -7.07 -9.08 -7.93
CA MET A 38 -6.60 -9.34 -6.56
C MET A 38 -7.49 -10.39 -5.89
N PHE A 39 -6.88 -11.42 -5.33
CA PHE A 39 -7.55 -12.51 -4.63
C PHE A 39 -7.14 -12.52 -3.15
N PRO A 40 -8.09 -12.46 -2.20
CA PRO A 40 -7.80 -12.69 -0.80
C PRO A 40 -7.38 -14.14 -0.57
N MET A 41 -6.29 -14.31 0.16
CA MET A 41 -5.72 -15.54 0.66
C MET A 41 -5.67 -15.38 2.18
N LEU A 42 -6.50 -16.11 2.92
CA LEU A 42 -6.62 -15.90 4.36
C LEU A 42 -5.58 -16.73 5.09
N ASP A 43 -4.85 -16.11 6.01
CA ASP A 43 -4.06 -16.85 6.99
C ASP A 43 -4.02 -16.13 8.32
N PHE A 44 -4.10 -16.89 9.41
CA PHE A 44 -4.49 -16.40 10.72
C PHE A 44 -3.32 -16.02 11.65
N GLU A 45 -2.05 -16.15 11.25
CA GLU A 45 -0.94 -15.95 12.20
C GLU A 45 0.36 -15.36 11.62
N VAL A 46 1.17 -14.76 12.49
CA VAL A 46 2.59 -14.40 12.23
C VAL A 46 3.44 -15.63 11.83
N ALA A 47 3.01 -16.84 12.22
CA ALA A 47 3.62 -18.08 11.77
C ALA A 47 3.42 -18.32 10.26
N ALA A 48 2.26 -17.96 9.72
CA ALA A 48 1.98 -18.04 8.28
C ALA A 48 2.84 -17.08 7.46
N LEU A 49 3.09 -15.90 8.00
CA LEU A 49 4.02 -14.91 7.47
C LEU A 49 5.42 -15.51 7.26
N ARG A 50 5.95 -16.14 8.32
CA ARG A 50 7.26 -16.81 8.28
C ARG A 50 7.23 -18.05 7.38
N ALA A 51 6.14 -18.81 7.38
CA ALA A 51 5.96 -19.94 6.49
C ALA A 51 5.91 -19.50 5.02
N ILE A 52 5.27 -18.39 4.67
CA ILE A 52 5.24 -17.87 3.30
C ILE A 52 6.61 -17.35 2.88
N GLN A 53 7.34 -16.67 3.75
CA GLN A 53 8.73 -16.31 3.47
C GLN A 53 9.64 -17.53 3.27
N HIS A 54 9.38 -18.61 4.02
CA HIS A 54 10.13 -19.86 3.93
C HIS A 54 9.78 -20.69 2.68
N GLU A 55 8.50 -20.84 2.38
CA GLU A 55 7.98 -21.66 1.27
C GLU A 55 8.00 -20.91 -0.08
N PHE A 56 7.92 -19.58 -0.06
CA PHE A 56 7.94 -18.72 -1.25
C PHE A 56 9.02 -17.63 -1.15
N PRO A 57 10.30 -18.01 -1.01
CA PRO A 57 11.41 -17.05 -0.85
C PRO A 57 11.60 -16.14 -2.07
N LEU A 58 11.00 -16.50 -3.21
CA LEU A 58 11.05 -15.74 -4.47
C LEU A 58 9.90 -14.74 -4.64
N SER A 59 8.81 -14.87 -3.88
CA SER A 59 7.66 -13.96 -3.97
C SER A 59 7.91 -12.72 -3.11
N GLY A 60 8.04 -11.56 -3.74
CA GLY A 60 8.25 -10.31 -3.02
C GLY A 60 7.04 -9.96 -2.15
N ILE A 61 7.23 -9.88 -0.83
CA ILE A 61 6.22 -9.33 0.08
C ILE A 61 6.19 -7.82 -0.11
N LYS A 62 5.02 -7.29 -0.47
CA LYS A 62 4.79 -5.85 -0.58
C LYS A 62 3.84 -5.39 0.52
N GLY A 63 4.26 -4.33 1.22
CA GLY A 63 3.36 -3.55 2.05
C GLY A 63 2.30 -2.86 1.19
N CYS A 64 1.21 -2.41 1.80
CA CYS A 64 0.20 -1.64 1.10
C CYS A 64 0.57 -0.15 1.09
N ASN A 65 0.54 0.48 -0.09
CA ASN A 65 0.81 1.91 -0.23
C ASN A 65 -0.22 2.78 0.53
N PHE A 66 -1.46 2.32 0.69
CA PHE A 66 -2.46 3.03 1.50
C PHE A 66 -2.06 3.06 2.97
N HIS A 67 -1.65 1.92 3.54
CA HIS A 67 -1.19 1.86 4.93
C HIS A 67 0.10 2.64 5.16
N TYR A 68 1.03 2.59 4.21
CA TYR A 68 2.20 3.47 4.21
C TYR A 68 1.78 4.95 4.34
N ASN A 69 0.92 5.44 3.45
CA ASN A 69 0.43 6.82 3.50
C ASN A 69 -0.37 7.14 4.77
N GLN A 70 -1.13 6.18 5.30
CA GLN A 70 -1.86 6.34 6.55
C GLN A 70 -0.92 6.47 7.75
N CYS A 71 0.18 5.71 7.79
CA CYS A 71 1.22 5.84 8.81
C CYS A 71 1.88 7.21 8.76
N LEU A 72 2.21 7.70 7.55
CA LEU A 72 2.74 9.06 7.39
C LEU A 72 1.77 10.12 7.92
N TRP A 73 0.48 10.01 7.57
CA TRP A 73 -0.54 10.96 8.04
C TRP A 73 -0.73 10.91 9.57
N ARG A 74 -0.74 9.72 10.18
CA ARG A 74 -0.75 9.59 11.64
C ARG A 74 0.46 10.27 12.27
N LYS A 75 1.64 10.18 11.65
CA LYS A 75 2.81 10.90 12.14
C LYS A 75 2.71 12.41 11.96
N VAL A 76 2.15 12.90 10.85
CA VAL A 76 1.83 14.34 10.66
C VAL A 76 0.94 14.85 11.79
N GLN A 77 -0.08 14.07 12.17
CA GLN A 77 -0.95 14.38 13.31
C GLN A 77 -0.18 14.38 14.64
N ALA A 78 0.57 13.32 14.92
CA ALA A 78 1.33 13.17 16.17
C ALA A 78 2.45 14.22 16.34
N SER A 79 3.02 14.71 15.24
CA SER A 79 4.07 15.73 15.25
C SER A 79 3.49 17.16 15.27
N GLY A 80 2.16 17.31 15.30
CA GLY A 80 1.50 18.61 15.36
C GLY A 80 1.59 19.41 14.05
N LEU A 81 1.78 18.76 12.90
CA LEU A 81 1.93 19.41 11.59
C LEU A 81 0.59 19.73 10.92
N VAL A 82 -0.54 19.22 11.43
CA VAL A 82 -1.88 19.45 10.86
C VAL A 82 -2.20 20.94 10.65
N PRO A 83 -1.96 21.85 11.63
CA PRO A 83 -2.23 23.28 11.43
C PRO A 83 -1.40 23.92 10.32
N TYR A 84 -0.25 23.36 10.00
CA TYR A 84 0.69 23.85 8.99
C TYR A 84 0.51 23.18 7.63
N TYR A 85 -0.38 22.19 7.50
CA TYR A 85 -0.54 21.44 6.25
C TYR A 85 -1.14 22.28 5.10
N SER A 86 -1.73 23.43 5.39
CA SER A 86 -2.15 24.38 4.36
C SER A 86 -0.95 25.05 3.68
N ASP A 87 0.18 25.20 4.39
CA ASP A 87 1.41 25.82 3.90
C ASP A 87 2.01 25.03 2.72
N PRO A 88 2.42 25.70 1.62
CA PRO A 88 2.94 25.02 0.44
C PRO A 88 4.20 24.20 0.68
N LEU A 89 5.12 24.64 1.55
CA LEU A 89 6.39 23.94 1.81
C LEU A 89 6.14 22.69 2.64
N VAL A 90 5.37 22.82 3.73
CA VAL A 90 5.01 21.68 4.58
C VAL A 90 4.21 20.63 3.80
N LYS A 91 3.23 21.08 3.00
CA LYS A 91 2.44 20.19 2.14
C LYS A 91 3.29 19.47 1.11
N ARG A 92 4.24 20.18 0.49
CA ARG A 92 5.15 19.61 -0.51
C ARG A 92 6.07 18.57 0.11
N LEU A 93 6.67 18.85 1.26
CA LEU A 93 7.51 17.88 1.99
C LEU A 93 6.75 16.58 2.27
N ILE A 94 5.58 16.68 2.90
CA ILE A 94 4.76 15.51 3.27
C ILE A 94 4.35 14.71 2.03
N ARG A 95 3.92 15.40 0.96
CA ARG A 95 3.53 14.74 -0.30
C ARG A 95 4.72 14.11 -1.03
N SER A 96 5.90 14.68 -0.90
CA SER A 96 7.12 14.11 -1.47
C SER A 96 7.55 12.86 -0.72
N CYS A 97 7.41 12.85 0.61
CA CYS A 97 7.59 11.63 1.41
C CYS A 97 6.59 10.53 1.02
N SER A 98 5.32 10.89 0.81
CA SER A 98 4.32 9.97 0.24
C SER A 98 4.71 9.44 -1.16
N ALA A 99 5.35 10.27 -1.99
CA ALA A 99 5.76 9.90 -3.34
C ALA A 99 7.02 9.01 -3.38
N LEU A 100 7.82 8.93 -2.31
CA LEU A 100 9.01 8.08 -2.26
C LEU A 100 8.70 6.59 -2.46
N SER A 101 7.50 6.14 -2.10
CA SER A 101 7.07 4.77 -2.41
C SER A 101 6.96 4.53 -3.92
N LEU A 102 6.98 5.56 -4.76
CA LEU A 102 6.91 5.49 -6.20
C LEU A 102 8.19 6.03 -6.85
N VAL A 103 9.32 6.04 -6.16
CA VAL A 103 10.62 6.43 -6.73
C VAL A 103 11.43 5.16 -7.05
N PRO A 104 12.25 5.13 -8.12
CA PRO A 104 13.18 4.02 -8.36
C PRO A 104 14.02 3.72 -7.11
N LEU A 105 14.13 2.44 -6.73
CA LEU A 105 14.80 2.03 -5.49
C LEU A 105 16.25 2.50 -5.41
N ASP A 106 16.95 2.48 -6.54
CA ASP A 106 18.33 2.93 -6.73
C ASP A 106 18.50 4.46 -6.68
N ARG A 107 17.40 5.22 -6.73
CA ARG A 107 17.38 6.69 -6.69
C ARG A 107 16.77 7.24 -5.40
N MET A 108 16.50 6.39 -4.41
CA MET A 108 15.83 6.80 -3.17
C MET A 108 16.67 7.78 -2.34
N ASP A 109 17.97 7.57 -2.24
CA ASP A 109 18.83 8.46 -1.44
C ASP A 109 18.96 9.83 -2.13
N ASP A 110 19.15 9.87 -3.45
CA ASP A 110 19.10 11.11 -4.24
C ASP A 110 17.77 11.86 -4.07
N ALA A 111 16.66 11.11 -4.10
CA ALA A 111 15.33 11.66 -3.92
C ALA A 111 15.17 12.27 -2.53
N TRP A 112 15.64 11.57 -1.49
CA TRP A 112 15.60 12.08 -0.13
C TRP A 112 16.42 13.37 0.02
N LEU A 113 17.65 13.40 -0.51
CA LEU A 113 18.50 14.59 -0.49
C LEU A 113 17.82 15.79 -1.17
N ALA A 114 17.16 15.57 -2.31
CA ALA A 114 16.44 16.62 -3.02
C ALA A 114 15.20 17.10 -2.23
N ILE A 115 14.47 16.18 -1.59
CA ILE A 115 13.32 16.50 -0.74
C ILE A 115 13.75 17.30 0.49
N ASP A 116 14.88 16.93 1.09
CA ASP A 116 15.42 17.59 2.27
C ASP A 116 15.92 19.01 1.96
N ALA A 117 16.57 19.18 0.81
CA ALA A 117 16.98 20.51 0.33
C ALA A 117 15.79 21.46 0.08
N ASP A 118 14.64 20.93 -0.33
CA ASP A 118 13.38 21.66 -0.54
C ASP A 118 12.52 21.77 0.73
N SER A 119 13.04 21.36 1.90
CA SER A 119 12.30 21.38 3.16
C SER A 119 12.10 22.80 3.71
N PRO A 120 11.09 23.03 4.57
CA PRO A 120 10.90 24.33 5.23
C PRO A 120 12.18 24.82 5.95
N PRO A 121 12.58 26.09 5.76
CA PRO A 121 13.81 26.63 6.33
C PRO A 121 13.76 26.73 7.86
N THR A 122 14.92 26.96 8.50
CA THR A 122 15.09 27.00 9.96
C THR A 122 14.26 28.08 10.66
N ASP A 123 13.91 29.16 9.96
CA ASP A 123 13.07 30.25 10.47
C ASP A 123 11.56 29.99 10.29
N HIS A 124 11.19 28.88 9.64
CA HIS A 124 9.79 28.53 9.43
C HIS A 124 9.13 28.11 10.76
N PRO A 125 7.90 28.57 11.09
CA PRO A 125 7.23 28.27 12.36
C PRO A 125 6.97 26.77 12.62
N ALA A 126 7.01 25.94 11.58
CA ALA A 126 6.85 24.49 11.67
C ALA A 126 8.18 23.71 11.72
N TYR A 127 9.34 24.38 11.68
CA TYR A 127 10.64 23.75 11.48
C TYR A 127 10.91 22.59 12.45
N GLU A 128 10.79 22.80 13.76
CA GLU A 128 11.02 21.72 14.75
C GLU A 128 10.08 20.51 14.58
N ARG A 129 8.83 20.77 14.17
CA ARG A 129 7.83 19.72 13.91
C ARG A 129 8.14 18.96 12.63
N VAL A 130 8.70 19.64 11.64
CA VAL A 130 9.19 19.08 10.39
C VAL A 130 10.39 18.17 10.67
N GLU A 131 11.37 18.62 11.45
CA GLU A 131 12.53 17.80 11.83
C GLU A 131 12.07 16.54 12.59
N THR A 132 11.15 16.68 13.54
CA THR A 132 10.56 15.52 14.25
C THR A 132 9.88 14.52 13.31
N PHE A 133 9.24 15.01 12.25
CA PHE A 133 8.63 14.15 11.22
C PHE A 133 9.70 13.48 10.35
N LYS A 134 10.74 14.23 9.95
CA LYS A 134 11.87 13.71 9.16
C LYS A 134 12.65 12.64 9.90
N ASP A 135 12.94 12.84 11.18
CA ASP A 135 13.63 11.85 12.04
C ASP A 135 12.86 10.53 12.05
N TYR A 136 11.55 10.59 12.27
CA TYR A 136 10.69 9.42 12.16
C TYR A 136 10.75 8.77 10.78
N PHE A 137 10.70 9.60 9.73
CA PHE A 137 10.69 9.09 8.36
C PHE A 137 11.97 8.33 8.04
N ILE A 138 13.12 8.93 8.36
CA ILE A 138 14.45 8.34 8.20
C ILE A 138 14.52 7.03 8.99
N GLN A 139 14.31 7.09 10.30
CA GLN A 139 14.47 5.94 11.21
C GLN A 139 13.49 4.80 10.94
N THR A 140 12.31 5.09 10.38
CA THR A 140 11.27 4.05 10.16
C THR A 140 11.33 3.49 8.75
N TRP A 141 11.54 4.32 7.73
CA TRP A 141 11.34 3.93 6.33
C TRP A 141 12.65 3.85 5.54
N LEU A 142 13.63 4.73 5.83
CA LEU A 142 14.89 4.77 5.07
C LEU A 142 15.99 3.91 5.72
N GLU A 143 16.03 3.84 7.04
CA GLU A 143 17.12 3.24 7.84
C GLU A 143 16.65 2.08 8.73
N ASN A 144 15.57 1.39 8.35
CA ASN A 144 15.07 0.21 9.08
C ASN A 144 14.92 -1.00 8.15
N PRO A 145 16.03 -1.55 7.63
CA PRO A 145 15.98 -2.67 6.68
C PRO A 145 15.42 -3.95 7.30
N ASP A 146 15.47 -4.11 8.63
CA ASP A 146 15.03 -5.33 9.31
C ASP A 146 13.50 -5.41 9.45
N VAL A 147 12.83 -4.28 9.68
CA VAL A 147 11.37 -4.24 9.87
C VAL A 147 10.66 -3.72 8.62
N PHE A 148 11.18 -2.67 7.99
CA PHE A 148 10.59 -2.04 6.82
C PHE A 148 11.61 -1.88 5.69
N PRO A 149 12.10 -2.98 5.08
CA PRO A 149 12.98 -2.90 3.93
C PRO A 149 12.39 -1.99 2.84
N ARG A 150 13.22 -1.14 2.23
CA ARG A 150 12.78 -0.20 1.17
C ARG A 150 12.02 -0.91 0.04
N SER A 151 12.46 -2.11 -0.32
CA SER A 151 11.81 -2.96 -1.32
C SER A 151 10.39 -3.38 -0.92
N MET A 152 10.05 -3.48 0.36
CA MET A 152 8.73 -3.88 0.85
C MET A 152 7.68 -2.80 0.60
N TRP A 153 7.98 -1.54 0.92
CA TRP A 153 7.01 -0.44 0.81
C TRP A 153 7.14 0.36 -0.50
N ASN A 154 8.12 0.04 -1.34
CA ASN A 154 8.23 0.59 -2.69
C ASN A 154 7.26 -0.08 -3.68
N HIS A 155 6.68 0.74 -4.54
CA HIS A 155 5.72 0.43 -5.60
C HIS A 155 6.09 1.10 -6.92
N PHE A 156 7.35 1.54 -7.12
CA PHE A 156 7.78 2.05 -8.43
C PHE A 156 7.61 0.98 -9.51
N GLY A 157 7.12 1.38 -10.69
CA GLY A 157 6.78 0.46 -11.78
C GLY A 157 5.58 -0.46 -11.53
N ASN A 158 5.00 -0.46 -10.32
CA ASN A 158 3.79 -1.23 -10.05
C ASN A 158 2.57 -0.44 -10.53
N PHE A 159 2.11 -0.68 -11.76
CA PHE A 159 0.88 -0.09 -12.30
C PHE A 159 -0.38 -0.91 -12.01
N GLY A 160 -0.25 -2.02 -11.27
CA GLY A 160 -1.34 -2.87 -10.81
C GLY A 160 -1.94 -2.37 -9.49
N ALA A 161 -2.34 -3.33 -8.65
CA ALA A 161 -2.84 -3.00 -7.32
C ALA A 161 -1.70 -2.46 -6.43
N ARG A 162 -1.90 -1.27 -5.84
CA ARG A 162 -0.97 -0.64 -4.87
C ARG A 162 -1.64 -0.33 -3.53
N THR A 163 -2.97 -0.20 -3.55
CA THR A 163 -3.80 0.08 -2.38
C THR A 163 -4.63 -1.15 -2.05
N THR A 164 -4.94 -1.31 -0.78
CA THR A 164 -5.79 -2.37 -0.24
C THR A 164 -7.26 -2.15 -0.57
N ASN A 165 -7.65 -1.32 -1.54
CA ASN A 165 -9.07 -1.04 -1.82
C ASN A 165 -9.89 -2.30 -2.12
N HIS A 166 -9.29 -3.33 -2.72
CA HIS A 166 -9.94 -4.62 -2.88
C HIS A 166 -10.12 -5.34 -1.53
N VAL A 167 -9.13 -5.24 -0.65
CA VAL A 167 -9.15 -5.77 0.72
C VAL A 167 -10.15 -5.02 1.59
N GLU A 168 -10.20 -3.70 1.52
CA GLU A 168 -11.18 -2.85 2.19
C GLU A 168 -12.58 -3.06 1.63
N ALA A 169 -12.73 -3.20 0.31
CA ALA A 169 -14.02 -3.56 -0.30
C ALA A 169 -14.44 -4.97 0.13
N TRP A 170 -13.49 -5.89 0.29
CA TRP A 170 -13.73 -7.23 0.81
C TRP A 170 -14.10 -7.19 2.30
N HIS A 171 -13.41 -6.41 3.12
CA HIS A 171 -13.73 -6.17 4.54
C HIS A 171 -15.06 -5.45 4.71
N SER A 172 -15.37 -4.48 3.86
CA SER A 172 -16.65 -3.78 3.85
C SER A 172 -17.77 -4.70 3.41
N ALA A 173 -17.54 -5.55 2.39
CA ALA A 173 -18.48 -6.59 2.00
C ALA A 173 -18.69 -7.60 3.15
N LEU A 174 -17.61 -8.02 3.82
CA LEU A 174 -17.65 -8.85 5.02
C LEU A 174 -18.51 -8.18 6.10
N SER A 175 -18.19 -6.96 6.53
CA SER A 175 -18.96 -6.21 7.53
C SER A 175 -20.43 -6.02 7.12
N ARG A 176 -20.72 -5.78 5.84
CA ARG A 176 -22.09 -5.59 5.34
C ARG A 176 -22.89 -6.89 5.25
N THR A 177 -22.23 -8.00 4.93
CA THR A 177 -22.83 -9.34 4.89
C THR A 177 -23.08 -9.85 6.29
N VAL A 178 -22.16 -9.57 7.22
CA VAL A 178 -22.19 -10.04 8.59
C VAL A 178 -23.09 -9.17 9.49
N ARG A 179 -23.16 -7.85 9.26
CA ARG A 179 -23.94 -6.85 10.01
C ARG A 179 -23.76 -6.89 11.54
N LYS A 180 -22.63 -7.41 12.01
CA LYS A 180 -22.27 -7.55 13.43
C LYS A 180 -20.78 -7.22 13.57
N ASP A 181 -20.42 -6.56 14.67
CA ASP A 181 -19.02 -6.25 14.98
C ASP A 181 -18.24 -7.49 15.48
N HIS A 182 -18.95 -8.56 15.87
CA HIS A 182 -18.36 -9.85 16.26
C HIS A 182 -19.20 -11.01 15.72
N VAL A 183 -18.56 -11.90 14.94
CA VAL A 183 -19.15 -13.16 14.47
C VAL A 183 -18.69 -14.33 15.31
N ASN A 184 -19.54 -15.33 15.47
CA ASN A 184 -19.07 -16.62 15.96
C ASN A 184 -18.25 -17.34 14.87
N ILE A 185 -17.49 -18.36 15.29
CA ILE A 185 -16.57 -19.08 14.39
C ILE A 185 -17.30 -19.75 13.22
N PHE A 186 -18.54 -20.20 13.39
CA PHE A 186 -19.32 -20.85 12.34
C PHE A 186 -19.82 -19.84 11.29
N GLU A 187 -20.25 -18.65 11.72
CA GLU A 187 -20.61 -17.53 10.84
C GLU A 187 -19.40 -17.09 10.00
N LEU A 188 -18.21 -17.00 10.64
CA LEU A 188 -16.96 -16.72 9.94
C LEU A 188 -16.67 -17.82 8.89
N ILE A 189 -16.64 -19.10 9.28
CA ILE A 189 -16.38 -20.23 8.37
C ILE A 189 -17.34 -20.23 7.17
N ASN A 190 -18.64 -19.99 7.39
CA ASN A 190 -19.61 -19.94 6.31
C ASN A 190 -19.37 -18.77 5.35
N PHE A 191 -18.93 -17.62 5.86
CA PHE A 191 -18.50 -16.52 5.00
C PHE A 191 -17.24 -16.90 4.22
N LEU A 192 -16.24 -17.51 4.85
CA LEU A 192 -15.01 -17.94 4.19
C LEU A 192 -15.30 -18.91 3.04
N LYS A 193 -16.16 -19.91 3.26
CA LYS A 193 -16.59 -20.86 2.21
C LYS A 193 -17.18 -20.14 1.00
N LYS A 194 -18.10 -19.18 1.23
CA LYS A 194 -18.69 -18.38 0.14
C LYS A 194 -17.66 -17.55 -0.62
N GLN A 195 -16.62 -17.06 0.05
CA GLN A 195 -15.53 -16.33 -0.61
C GLN A 195 -14.65 -17.26 -1.43
N GLU A 196 -14.35 -18.46 -0.95
CA GLU A 196 -13.60 -19.47 -1.70
C GLU A 196 -14.37 -19.90 -2.95
N ASP A 197 -15.67 -20.23 -2.83
CA ASP A 197 -16.52 -20.61 -3.95
C ASP A 197 -16.55 -19.52 -5.04
N LYS A 198 -16.68 -18.26 -4.61
CA LYS A 198 -16.64 -17.11 -5.52
C LYS A 198 -15.26 -16.95 -6.18
N GLY A 199 -14.20 -17.06 -5.40
CA GLY A 199 -12.82 -16.98 -5.90
C GLY A 199 -12.53 -18.08 -6.91
N GLU A 200 -13.04 -19.29 -6.68
CA GLU A 200 -12.90 -20.42 -7.60
C GLU A 200 -13.66 -20.20 -8.91
N ALA A 201 -14.90 -19.71 -8.84
CA ALA A 201 -15.66 -19.35 -10.02
C ALA A 201 -14.96 -18.25 -10.86
N ASP A 202 -14.48 -17.19 -10.21
CA ASP A 202 -13.73 -16.11 -10.88
C ASP A 202 -12.44 -16.65 -11.53
N ARG A 203 -11.72 -17.56 -10.85
CA ARG A 203 -10.51 -18.22 -11.40
C ARG A 203 -10.81 -19.07 -12.63
N LEU A 204 -11.91 -19.82 -12.63
CA LEU A 204 -12.32 -20.64 -13.78
C LEU A 204 -12.62 -19.75 -14.99
N LEU A 205 -13.32 -18.64 -14.80
CA LEU A 205 -13.60 -17.66 -15.85
C LEU A 205 -12.29 -17.07 -16.42
N LEU A 206 -11.35 -16.65 -15.58
CA LEU A 206 -10.04 -16.14 -16.02
C LEU A 206 -9.20 -17.20 -16.74
N ARG A 207 -9.24 -18.46 -16.29
CA ARG A 207 -8.55 -19.58 -16.97
C ARG A 207 -9.16 -19.89 -18.32
N ALA A 208 -10.48 -19.72 -18.47
CA ALA A 208 -11.19 -19.80 -19.73
C ALA A 208 -10.98 -18.56 -20.64
N GLY A 209 -10.12 -17.61 -20.24
CA GLY A 209 -9.78 -16.43 -21.05
C GLY A 209 -10.79 -15.28 -20.97
N GLN A 210 -11.77 -15.35 -20.06
CA GLN A 210 -12.64 -14.21 -19.81
C GLN A 210 -11.85 -13.04 -19.21
N PRO A 211 -12.13 -11.79 -19.62
CA PRO A 211 -11.43 -10.63 -19.11
C PRO A 211 -11.80 -10.39 -17.63
N PRO A 212 -10.85 -9.90 -16.80
CA PRO A 212 -11.14 -9.55 -15.42
C PRO A 212 -12.15 -8.39 -15.34
N PRO A 213 -12.79 -8.20 -14.17
CA PRO A 213 -13.68 -7.08 -13.93
C PRO A 213 -13.02 -5.74 -14.29
N LYS A 214 -13.78 -4.84 -14.95
CA LYS A 214 -13.25 -3.53 -15.33
C LYS A 214 -12.86 -2.74 -14.08
N LEU A 215 -11.59 -2.32 -14.02
CA LEU A 215 -11.13 -1.31 -13.07
C LEU A 215 -11.97 -0.03 -13.20
N SER A 216 -12.26 0.61 -12.06
CA SER A 216 -12.98 1.88 -12.06
C SER A 216 -12.23 2.93 -12.88
N THR A 217 -12.97 3.82 -13.56
CA THR A 217 -12.40 4.90 -14.37
C THR A 217 -11.42 5.75 -13.57
N LYS A 218 -11.70 5.99 -12.29
CA LYS A 218 -10.80 6.72 -11.37
C LYS A 218 -9.42 6.08 -11.27
N TYR A 219 -9.36 4.75 -11.08
CA TYR A 219 -8.07 4.04 -10.98
C TYR A 219 -7.34 3.95 -12.31
N LYS A 220 -8.08 3.79 -13.41
CA LYS A 220 -7.47 3.82 -14.76
C LYS A 220 -6.78 5.15 -15.01
N VAL A 221 -7.48 6.26 -14.81
CA VAL A 221 -6.92 7.61 -14.98
C VAL A 221 -5.70 7.83 -14.07
N LEU A 222 -5.75 7.35 -12.82
CA LEU A 222 -4.59 7.44 -11.92
C LEU A 222 -3.40 6.61 -12.43
N ASN A 223 -3.64 5.37 -12.87
CA ASN A 223 -2.60 4.51 -13.43
C ASN A 223 -1.99 5.09 -14.70
N ASP A 224 -2.82 5.55 -15.64
CA ASP A 224 -2.36 6.13 -16.90
C ASP A 224 -1.47 7.36 -16.66
N ARG A 225 -1.83 8.19 -15.67
CA ARG A 225 -0.99 9.32 -15.25
C ARG A 225 0.33 8.87 -14.65
N LEU A 226 0.33 7.86 -13.78
CA LEU A 226 1.57 7.33 -13.19
C LEU A 226 2.48 6.70 -14.24
N ILE A 227 1.92 5.96 -15.20
CA ILE A 227 2.66 5.42 -16.35
C ILE A 227 3.33 6.56 -17.12
N ARG A 228 2.56 7.60 -17.47
CA ARG A 228 3.10 8.77 -18.18
C ARG A 228 4.22 9.45 -17.40
N LEU A 229 4.00 9.77 -16.12
CA LEU A 229 5.01 10.42 -15.29
C LEU A 229 6.28 9.58 -15.14
N THR A 230 6.12 8.25 -15.04
CA THR A 230 7.25 7.32 -14.96
C THR A 230 8.03 7.30 -16.26
N GLY A 231 7.35 7.23 -17.40
CA GLY A 231 8.01 7.34 -18.71
C GLY A 231 8.72 8.69 -18.91
N GLU A 232 8.16 9.80 -18.42
CA GLU A 232 8.81 11.12 -18.46
C GLU A 232 10.09 11.17 -17.61
N LEU A 233 10.12 10.47 -16.46
CA LEU A 233 11.33 10.33 -15.65
C LEU A 233 12.37 9.46 -16.37
N GLU A 234 11.97 8.30 -16.88
CA GLU A 234 12.87 7.33 -17.54
C GLU A 234 13.49 7.89 -18.82
N THR A 235 12.75 8.71 -19.56
CA THR A 235 13.23 9.39 -20.78
C THR A 235 14.02 10.67 -20.50
N GLY A 236 14.12 11.09 -19.23
CA GLY A 236 14.81 12.31 -18.82
C GLY A 236 14.07 13.61 -19.14
N VAL A 237 12.80 13.54 -19.57
CA VAL A 237 11.92 14.71 -19.79
C VAL A 237 11.63 15.41 -18.46
N LYS A 238 11.53 14.66 -17.36
CA LYS A 238 11.41 15.18 -15.99
C LYS A 238 12.65 14.84 -15.18
N THR A 239 13.13 15.81 -14.42
CA THR A 239 14.08 15.56 -13.34
C THR A 239 13.44 14.75 -12.22
N LEU A 240 14.28 14.14 -11.36
CA LEU A 240 13.80 13.35 -10.22
C LEU A 240 12.89 14.16 -9.28
N ILE A 241 13.25 15.41 -8.99
CA ILE A 241 12.47 16.26 -8.08
C ILE A 241 11.13 16.69 -8.73
N GLU A 242 11.12 17.00 -10.03
CA GLU A 242 9.89 17.31 -10.76
C GLU A 242 8.94 16.11 -10.82
N TYR A 243 9.50 14.90 -10.97
CA TYR A 243 8.74 13.66 -10.89
C TYR A 243 8.12 13.48 -9.50
N ILE A 244 8.91 13.59 -8.44
CA ILE A 244 8.46 13.45 -7.04
C ILE A 244 7.31 14.42 -6.74
N HIS A 245 7.48 15.70 -7.09
CA HIS A 245 6.43 16.69 -6.94
C HIS A 245 5.19 16.28 -7.74
N SER A 246 5.34 15.97 -9.03
CA SER A 246 4.21 15.60 -9.89
C SER A 246 3.43 14.40 -9.32
N VAL A 247 4.13 13.38 -8.82
CA VAL A 247 3.50 12.19 -8.24
C VAL A 247 2.83 12.50 -6.90
N GLY A 248 3.51 13.23 -6.00
CA GLY A 248 3.00 13.55 -4.66
C GLY A 248 1.68 14.33 -4.67
N TYR A 249 1.48 15.21 -5.66
CA TYR A 249 0.20 15.92 -5.83
C TYR A 249 -0.92 15.04 -6.42
N ASN A 250 -0.59 13.93 -7.09
CA ASN A 250 -1.57 13.04 -7.70
C ASN A 250 -2.08 11.93 -6.77
N LEU A 251 -1.39 11.62 -5.68
CA LEU A 251 -1.72 10.48 -4.81
C LEU A 251 -2.90 10.71 -3.85
N ASN A 252 -3.25 11.96 -3.53
CA ASN A 252 -4.18 12.29 -2.43
C ASN A 252 -5.42 13.11 -2.85
N ASN A 253 -5.92 12.98 -4.08
CA ASN A 253 -7.29 13.42 -4.42
C ASN A 253 -8.35 12.36 -4.02
N ASN A 254 -8.16 11.72 -2.86
CA ASN A 254 -9.11 10.79 -2.25
C ASN A 254 -9.82 11.47 -1.09
#